data_AF-A0A0C3JRY4-F1
#
_entry.id   AF-A0A0C3JRY4-F1
#
_cell.length_a   1.000
_cell.length_b   1.000
_cell.length_c   1.000
_cell.angle_alpha   90.00
_cell.angle_beta   90.00
_cell.angle_gamma   90.00
#
_symmetry.space_group_name_H-M   'P 1'
#
loop_
_entity.id
_entity.type
_entity.pdbx_description
1 polymer ?
#
loop_
_entity_poly.entity_id
_entity_poly.type
_entity_poly.pdbx_seq_one_letter_code
_entity_poly.pdbx_strand_id
1 'polypeptide(L)'
;MQKNYPYQFSLFILGYSAIQGVRNTSLGIALPDNGLPAASFFEIAAIHGKPYREYVGDKKSPKERVADYDENNPKDTLPTPSRFGGYCNHGSVTFPTWHRPYMLLIEQAMGNAADRIAANIEKQYPAEIGKWVPEAQKLRFPFWDWADPATNPQGLPAVLYEDTVVITLPGGKSATVQNPISYYTFQGGIPSDFTDIYNAPTNTTAYFSKWTRTYRHAPSTPQGGTDIAAAQTAIESQASHLSSGIGLLFAFPDGMDPAIA
;
A
#
# COMPACT_ATOMS: atom_id res chain seq x y z
N MET A 1 11.46 -6.73 -11.02
CA MET A 1 11.03 -8.06 -10.52
C MET A 1 10.35 -8.89 -11.60
N GLN A 2 9.22 -8.44 -12.17
CA GLN A 2 8.41 -9.19 -13.16
C GLN A 2 9.20 -9.92 -14.27
N LYS A 3 10.13 -9.23 -14.94
CA LYS A 3 10.91 -9.81 -16.04
C LYS A 3 12.01 -10.78 -15.58
N ASN A 4 12.74 -10.43 -14.53
CA ASN A 4 13.99 -11.11 -14.16
C ASN A 4 13.81 -12.15 -13.04
N TYR A 5 12.73 -12.03 -12.25
CA TYR A 5 12.42 -12.88 -11.11
C TYR A 5 10.91 -13.23 -11.13
N PRO A 6 10.44 -13.96 -12.15
CA PRO A 6 9.01 -14.21 -12.36
C PRO A 6 8.33 -14.96 -11.21
N TYR A 7 9.03 -15.91 -10.57
CA TYR A 7 8.53 -16.61 -9.38
C TYR A 7 8.32 -15.67 -8.20
N GLN A 8 9.31 -14.82 -7.90
CA GLN A 8 9.19 -13.79 -6.85
C GLN A 8 8.06 -12.81 -7.15
N PHE A 9 7.93 -12.38 -8.41
CA PHE A 9 6.86 -11.49 -8.82
C PHE A 9 5.48 -12.13 -8.66
N SER A 10 5.31 -13.38 -9.09
CA SER A 10 4.07 -14.14 -8.86
C SER A 10 3.75 -14.24 -7.38
N LEU A 11 4.74 -14.59 -6.54
CA LEU A 11 4.55 -14.69 -5.09
C LEU A 11 4.21 -13.34 -4.45
N PHE A 12 4.82 -12.25 -4.92
CA PHE A 12 4.49 -10.89 -4.49
C PHE A 12 3.04 -10.54 -4.81
N ILE A 13 2.61 -10.72 -6.06
CA ILE A 13 1.23 -10.44 -6.49
C ILE A 13 0.22 -11.32 -5.74
N LEU A 14 0.48 -12.62 -5.62
CA LEU A 14 -0.43 -13.55 -4.95
C LEU A 14 -0.48 -13.31 -3.43
N GLY A 15 0.66 -13.04 -2.80
CA GLY A 15 0.76 -12.71 -1.38
C GLY A 15 0.06 -11.40 -1.04
N TYR A 16 0.26 -10.36 -1.85
CA TYR A 16 -0.42 -9.07 -1.68
C TYR A 16 -1.94 -9.21 -1.90
N SER A 17 -2.36 -9.96 -2.92
CA SER A 17 -3.77 -10.28 -3.16
C SER A 17 -4.39 -11.00 -1.95
N ALA A 18 -3.68 -11.96 -1.37
CA ALA A 18 -4.14 -12.70 -0.19
C ALA A 18 -4.39 -11.75 1.00
N ILE A 19 -3.45 -10.87 1.35
CA ILE A 19 -3.64 -9.94 2.47
C ILE A 19 -4.72 -8.89 2.20
N GLN A 20 -4.98 -8.55 0.94
CA GLN A 20 -6.12 -7.70 0.57
C GLN A 20 -7.47 -8.42 0.62
N GLY A 21 -7.50 -9.75 0.77
CA GLY A 21 -8.71 -10.55 0.72
C GLY A 21 -9.20 -10.85 -0.71
N VAL A 22 -8.40 -10.54 -1.73
CA VAL A 22 -8.70 -10.88 -3.12
C VAL A 22 -8.51 -12.38 -3.33
N ARG A 23 -9.59 -13.06 -3.72
CA ARG A 23 -9.59 -14.51 -4.02
C ARG A 23 -9.73 -14.71 -5.52
N ASN A 24 -8.71 -15.29 -6.16
CA ASN A 24 -8.82 -15.74 -7.55
C ASN A 24 -8.94 -17.26 -7.58
N THR A 25 -10.19 -17.75 -7.46
CA THR A 25 -10.51 -19.18 -7.40
C THR A 25 -10.19 -19.92 -8.70
N SER A 26 -10.02 -19.21 -9.82
CA SER A 26 -9.75 -19.77 -11.14
C SER A 26 -8.31 -20.20 -11.36
N LEU A 27 -7.36 -19.86 -10.47
CA LEU A 27 -5.93 -20.15 -10.67
C LEU A 27 -5.53 -21.59 -10.36
N GLY A 28 -6.42 -22.38 -9.74
CA GLY A 28 -6.10 -23.75 -9.31
C GLY A 28 -5.06 -23.83 -8.18
N ILE A 29 -4.66 -22.67 -7.62
CA ILE A 29 -3.75 -22.55 -6.47
C ILE A 29 -4.58 -22.04 -5.29
N ALA A 30 -4.51 -22.75 -4.16
CA ALA A 30 -5.17 -22.32 -2.93
C ALA A 30 -4.42 -21.14 -2.29
N LEU A 31 -5.03 -19.95 -2.34
CA LEU A 31 -4.56 -18.80 -1.58
C LEU A 31 -4.92 -19.01 -0.10
N PRO A 32 -3.97 -18.87 0.84
CA PRO A 32 -4.22 -19.08 2.25
C PRO A 32 -5.22 -18.05 2.77
N ASP A 33 -6.00 -18.44 3.76
CA ASP A 33 -6.79 -17.47 4.51
C ASP A 33 -5.90 -16.49 5.26
N ASN A 34 -6.39 -15.25 5.41
CA ASN A 34 -5.80 -14.28 6.33
C ASN A 34 -6.10 -14.78 7.74
N GLY A 35 -5.35 -15.79 8.19
CA GLY A 35 -5.55 -16.47 9.47
C GLY A 35 -5.37 -15.56 10.69
N LEU A 36 -4.99 -14.29 10.47
CA LEU A 36 -4.95 -13.23 11.46
C LEU A 36 -5.62 -11.98 10.85
N PRO A 37 -6.77 -11.52 11.37
CA PRO A 37 -7.42 -10.30 10.90
C PRO A 37 -6.47 -9.09 10.90
N ALA A 38 -5.59 -9.01 11.90
CA ALA A 38 -4.54 -7.99 12.03
C ALA A 38 -3.58 -7.91 10.83
N ALA A 39 -3.35 -9.02 10.13
CA ALA A 39 -2.47 -9.06 8.96
C ALA A 39 -3.17 -8.68 7.66
N SER A 40 -4.47 -8.37 7.69
CA SER A 40 -5.18 -7.92 6.49
C SER A 40 -4.73 -6.52 6.09
N PHE A 41 -4.69 -6.27 4.77
CA PHE A 41 -4.28 -4.98 4.23
C PHE A 41 -5.14 -3.82 4.76
N PHE A 42 -6.45 -4.04 4.94
CA PHE A 42 -7.34 -3.01 5.47
C PHE A 42 -7.00 -2.64 6.92
N GLU A 43 -6.78 -3.64 7.80
CA GLU A 43 -6.41 -3.36 9.20
C GLU A 43 -5.05 -2.69 9.30
N ILE A 44 -4.08 -3.10 8.48
CA ILE A 44 -2.78 -2.44 8.42
C ILE A 44 -2.95 -1.00 7.90
N ALA A 45 -3.65 -0.79 6.79
CA ALA A 45 -3.91 0.54 6.23
C ALA A 45 -4.62 1.47 7.23
N ALA A 46 -5.56 0.93 8.01
CA ALA A 46 -6.30 1.67 9.04
C ALA A 46 -5.41 2.15 10.20
N ILE A 47 -4.24 1.54 10.45
CA ILE A 47 -3.26 2.08 11.41
C ILE A 47 -2.88 3.51 11.03
N HIS A 48 -2.75 3.79 9.73
CA HIS A 48 -2.30 5.10 9.26
C HIS A 48 -3.33 6.21 9.49
N GLY A 49 -4.63 5.90 9.44
CA GLY A 49 -5.68 6.91 9.46
C GLY A 49 -7.09 6.35 9.55
N LYS A 50 -7.98 6.77 8.64
CA LYS A 50 -9.39 6.34 8.66
C LYS A 50 -9.49 4.80 8.59
N PRO A 51 -10.43 4.20 9.34
CA PRO A 51 -11.55 4.83 10.05
C PRO A 51 -11.26 5.27 11.50
N TYR A 52 -9.98 5.50 11.86
CA TYR A 52 -9.58 5.96 13.20
C TYR A 52 -10.03 5.05 14.35
N ARG A 53 -10.07 3.74 14.09
CA ARG A 53 -10.36 2.73 15.11
C ARG A 53 -9.08 2.07 15.58
N GLU A 54 -9.17 1.45 16.74
CA GLU A 54 -8.08 0.65 17.29
C GLU A 54 -7.66 -0.47 16.34
N TYR A 55 -6.36 -0.63 16.16
CA TYR A 55 -5.81 -1.72 15.36
C TYR A 55 -6.04 -3.05 16.07
N VAL A 56 -6.62 -4.03 15.37
CA VAL A 56 -7.04 -5.31 16.00
C VAL A 56 -5.88 -6.15 16.53
N GLY A 57 -4.66 -5.87 16.07
CA GLY A 57 -3.44 -6.49 16.58
C GLY A 57 -2.93 -5.89 17.89
N ASP A 58 -3.49 -4.75 18.33
CA ASP A 58 -3.16 -4.13 19.62
C ASP A 58 -3.78 -4.97 20.76
N LYS A 59 -2.92 -5.53 21.62
CA LYS A 59 -3.32 -6.46 22.70
C LYS A 59 -3.50 -5.73 24.04
N LYS A 60 -4.05 -4.53 24.00
CA LYS A 60 -4.37 -3.75 25.19
C LYS A 60 -5.34 -4.49 26.11
N SER A 61 -5.09 -4.39 27.42
CA SER A 61 -6.02 -4.85 28.44
C SER A 61 -7.34 -4.08 28.36
N PRO A 62 -8.46 -4.60 28.89
CA PRO A 62 -9.74 -3.88 28.87
C PRO A 62 -9.69 -2.46 29.45
N LYS A 63 -8.76 -2.17 30.37
CA LYS A 63 -8.53 -0.82 30.93
C LYS A 63 -7.85 0.14 29.95
N GLU A 64 -7.04 -0.39 29.04
CA GLU A 64 -6.30 0.37 28.03
C GLU A 64 -7.07 0.51 26.71
N ARG A 65 -8.13 -0.29 26.50
CA ARG A 65 -9.03 -0.26 25.32
C ARG A 65 -10.08 0.85 25.35
N VAL A 66 -10.22 1.57 26.46
CA VAL A 66 -11.06 2.77 26.48
C VAL A 66 -10.33 3.78 25.59
N ALA A 67 -10.87 4.04 24.40
CA ALA A 67 -10.34 5.06 23.51
C ALA A 67 -10.28 6.38 24.30
N ASP A 68 -9.09 6.92 24.47
CA ASP A 68 -8.89 8.19 25.17
C ASP A 68 -9.31 9.39 24.31
N TYR A 69 -9.58 9.15 23.02
CA TYR A 69 -10.03 10.13 22.04
C TYR A 69 -11.51 10.47 22.21
N ASP A 70 -11.78 11.77 22.37
CA ASP A 70 -13.12 12.36 22.33
C ASP A 70 -13.08 13.62 21.45
N GLU A 71 -13.91 13.65 20.40
CA GLU A 71 -14.00 14.77 19.45
C GLU A 71 -14.45 16.09 20.11
N ASN A 72 -15.01 16.02 21.31
CA ASN A 72 -15.43 17.17 22.11
C ASN A 72 -14.41 17.53 23.20
N ASN A 73 -13.30 16.79 23.32
CA ASN A 73 -12.31 17.01 24.37
C ASN A 73 -11.16 17.92 23.88
N PRO A 74 -10.91 19.07 24.53
CA PRO A 74 -9.79 19.97 24.21
C PRO A 74 -8.41 19.29 24.17
N LYS A 75 -8.20 18.23 24.97
CA LYS A 75 -6.93 17.49 24.99
C LYS A 75 -6.63 16.77 23.67
N ASP A 76 -7.69 16.33 22.97
CA ASP A 76 -7.63 15.61 21.70
C ASP A 76 -7.81 16.56 20.51
N THR A 77 -8.18 17.81 20.79
CA THR A 77 -8.49 18.82 19.78
C THR A 77 -7.48 19.98 19.67
N LEU A 78 -6.40 19.95 20.48
CA LEU A 78 -5.33 20.94 20.50
C LEU A 78 -3.94 20.36 20.14
N PRO A 79 -3.03 21.17 19.54
CA PRO A 79 -3.27 22.52 19.01
C PRO A 79 -4.12 22.48 17.74
N THR A 80 -4.88 23.54 17.48
CA THR A 80 -5.75 23.61 16.31
C THR A 80 -4.91 23.79 15.03
N PRO A 81 -5.14 22.96 14.00
CA PRO A 81 -6.11 21.88 13.96
C PRO A 81 -5.64 20.61 14.70
N SER A 82 -6.52 20.10 15.57
CA SER A 82 -6.46 18.81 16.28
C SER A 82 -5.67 17.74 15.54
N ARG A 83 -4.70 17.11 16.21
CA ARG A 83 -3.83 16.09 15.61
C ARG A 83 -4.10 14.67 16.11
N PHE A 84 -5.37 14.24 16.12
CA PHE A 84 -5.64 12.80 16.07
C PHE A 84 -6.22 12.42 14.70
N GLY A 85 -5.39 11.78 13.88
CA GLY A 85 -5.70 11.39 12.51
C GLY A 85 -5.23 9.96 12.20
N GLY A 86 -5.25 9.07 13.19
CA GLY A 86 -4.66 7.72 13.13
C GLY A 86 -3.38 7.60 13.96
N TYR A 87 -2.75 6.42 13.95
CA TYR A 87 -1.49 6.19 14.69
C TYR A 87 -0.28 6.88 14.03
N CYS A 88 -0.43 7.39 12.80
CA CYS A 88 0.66 7.92 12.00
C CYS A 88 1.20 9.26 12.50
N ASN A 89 2.53 9.37 12.56
CA ASN A 89 3.24 10.59 12.93
C ASN A 89 3.62 11.43 11.71
N HIS A 90 2.83 12.45 11.38
CA HIS A 90 3.17 13.47 10.37
C HIS A 90 3.75 14.72 11.02
N GLY A 91 4.56 15.50 10.29
CA GLY A 91 5.18 16.75 10.76
C GLY A 91 5.78 16.62 12.16
N SER A 92 6.53 15.55 12.37
CA SER A 92 7.22 15.17 13.62
C SER A 92 8.56 14.57 13.24
N VAL A 93 9.58 14.74 14.09
CA VAL A 93 10.90 14.10 13.94
C VAL A 93 10.82 12.56 13.95
N THR A 94 9.73 12.00 14.50
CA THR A 94 9.47 10.56 14.52
C THR A 94 8.83 10.03 13.22
N PHE A 95 8.60 10.89 12.21
CA PHE A 95 8.02 10.47 10.93
C PHE A 95 8.77 9.27 10.31
N PRO A 96 10.11 9.30 10.11
CA PRO A 96 10.80 8.17 9.49
C PRO A 96 10.81 6.92 10.36
N THR A 97 10.99 7.09 11.69
CA THR A 97 11.08 5.96 12.62
C THR A 97 9.74 5.28 12.87
N TRP A 98 8.62 5.98 12.67
CA TRP A 98 7.29 5.41 12.71
C TRP A 98 6.92 4.68 11.41
N HIS A 99 7.23 5.26 10.25
CA HIS A 99 6.89 4.64 8.95
C HIS A 99 7.72 3.39 8.64
N ARG A 100 8.94 3.28 9.18
CA ARG A 100 9.78 2.08 8.99
C ARG A 100 9.11 0.79 9.50
N PRO A 101 8.72 0.65 10.78
CA PRO A 101 8.01 -0.54 11.26
C PRO A 101 6.63 -0.70 10.62
N TYR A 102 5.98 0.38 10.20
CA TYR A 102 4.72 0.31 9.45
C TYR A 102 4.89 -0.42 8.10
N MET A 103 5.93 -0.09 7.34
CA MET A 103 6.26 -0.80 6.10
C MET A 103 6.71 -2.25 6.34
N LEU A 104 7.49 -2.49 7.41
CA LEU A 104 7.88 -3.85 7.81
C LEU A 104 6.67 -4.74 8.13
N LEU A 105 5.60 -4.18 8.71
CA LEU A 105 4.37 -4.92 8.98
C LEU A 105 3.68 -5.38 7.68
N ILE A 106 3.60 -4.51 6.67
CA ILE A 106 3.07 -4.87 5.34
C ILE A 106 3.94 -5.95 4.70
N GLU A 107 5.26 -5.77 4.73
CA GLU A 107 6.22 -6.74 4.20
C GLU A 107 6.08 -8.10 4.87
N GLN A 108 5.99 -8.13 6.21
CA GLN A 108 5.85 -9.38 6.96
C GLN A 108 4.52 -10.08 6.69
N ALA A 109 3.41 -9.34 6.62
CA ALA A 109 2.10 -9.90 6.31
C ALA A 109 2.09 -10.55 4.91
N MET A 110 2.58 -9.82 3.91
CA MET A 110 2.69 -10.28 2.52
C MET A 110 3.66 -11.46 2.39
N GLY A 111 4.84 -11.38 3.02
CA GLY A 111 5.87 -12.43 2.99
C GLY A 111 5.37 -13.74 3.62
N ASN A 112 4.70 -13.67 4.77
CA ASN A 112 4.07 -14.83 5.39
C ASN A 112 3.02 -15.49 4.49
N ALA A 113 2.25 -14.68 3.75
CA ALA A 113 1.30 -15.21 2.77
C ALA A 113 2.03 -15.87 1.58
N ALA A 114 3.07 -15.24 1.05
CA ALA A 114 3.90 -15.76 -0.03
C ALA A 114 4.57 -17.10 0.34
N ASP A 115 5.11 -17.24 1.56
CA ASP A 115 5.72 -18.48 2.06
C ASP A 115 4.71 -19.64 2.06
N ARG A 116 3.48 -19.39 2.54
CA ARG A 116 2.41 -20.39 2.56
C ARG A 116 1.98 -20.76 1.14
N ILE A 117 1.87 -19.78 0.24
CA ILE A 117 1.51 -20.00 -1.17
C ILE A 117 2.59 -20.84 -1.85
N ALA A 118 3.87 -20.53 -1.66
CA ALA A 118 4.98 -21.28 -2.22
C ALA A 118 4.98 -22.74 -1.73
N ALA A 119 4.82 -22.96 -0.42
CA ALA A 119 4.71 -24.31 0.15
C ALA A 119 3.51 -25.09 -0.40
N ASN A 120 2.35 -24.43 -0.56
CA ASN A 120 1.16 -25.05 -1.14
C ASN A 120 1.36 -25.43 -2.60
N ILE A 121 1.99 -24.55 -3.40
CA ILE A 121 2.33 -24.83 -4.79
C ILE A 121 3.22 -26.08 -4.89
N GLU A 122 4.33 -26.13 -4.15
CA GLU A 122 5.25 -27.27 -4.24
C GLU A 122 4.63 -28.58 -3.73
N LYS A 123 3.75 -28.50 -2.73
CA LYS A 123 2.98 -29.65 -2.25
C LYS A 123 1.99 -30.16 -3.30
N GLN A 124 1.34 -29.26 -4.04
CA GLN A 124 0.33 -29.60 -5.04
C GLN A 124 0.95 -30.04 -6.37
N TYR A 125 2.14 -29.51 -6.71
CA TYR A 125 2.82 -29.75 -7.98
C TYR A 125 4.24 -30.29 -7.73
N PRO A 126 4.43 -31.62 -7.66
CA PRO A 126 5.73 -32.23 -7.37
C PRO A 126 6.86 -31.82 -8.33
N ALA A 127 6.54 -31.51 -9.59
CA ALA A 127 7.50 -31.02 -10.58
C ALA A 127 8.01 -29.58 -10.32
N GLU A 128 7.43 -28.88 -9.34
CA GLU A 128 7.78 -27.52 -8.93
C GLU A 128 8.58 -27.47 -7.63
N ILE A 129 8.85 -28.61 -6.97
CA ILE A 129 9.61 -28.68 -5.71
C ILE A 129 10.96 -27.96 -5.87
N GLY A 130 11.26 -27.06 -4.92
CA GLY A 130 12.48 -26.27 -4.88
C GLY A 130 12.51 -25.04 -5.80
N LYS A 131 11.43 -24.72 -6.52
CA LYS A 131 11.37 -23.55 -7.41
C LYS A 131 10.70 -22.32 -6.79
N TRP A 132 9.83 -22.51 -5.80
CA TRP A 132 8.98 -21.45 -5.25
C TRP A 132 9.39 -21.07 -3.83
N VAL A 133 9.63 -22.05 -2.96
CA VAL A 133 9.97 -21.81 -1.55
C VAL A 133 11.28 -21.00 -1.42
N PRO A 134 12.37 -21.30 -2.15
CA PRO A 134 13.58 -20.48 -2.07
C PRO A 134 13.37 -19.04 -2.53
N GLU A 135 12.45 -18.81 -3.47
CA GLU A 135 12.14 -17.48 -3.99
C GLU A 135 11.27 -16.68 -3.03
N ALA A 136 10.34 -17.33 -2.31
CA ALA A 136 9.59 -16.71 -1.22
C ALA A 136 10.51 -16.19 -0.10
N GLN A 137 11.53 -16.97 0.28
CA GLN A 137 12.48 -16.59 1.33
C GLN A 137 13.36 -15.38 0.95
N LYS A 138 13.64 -15.20 -0.34
CA LYS A 138 14.37 -14.05 -0.88
C LYS A 138 13.49 -12.82 -1.07
N LEU A 139 12.16 -12.99 -1.11
CA LEU A 139 11.22 -11.92 -1.42
C LEU A 139 11.30 -10.81 -0.36
N ARG A 140 11.38 -9.57 -0.84
CA ARG A 140 11.30 -8.35 -0.03
C ARG A 140 10.32 -7.38 -0.65
N PHE A 141 9.78 -6.48 0.15
CA PHE A 141 8.88 -5.46 -0.36
C PHE A 141 9.66 -4.48 -1.27
N PRO A 142 9.31 -4.37 -2.57
CA PRO A 142 10.04 -3.49 -3.47
C PRO A 142 9.75 -2.03 -3.15
N PHE A 143 10.73 -1.16 -3.40
CA PHE A 143 10.53 0.29 -3.41
C PHE A 143 10.38 0.79 -4.85
N TRP A 144 9.68 1.91 -5.01
CA TRP A 144 9.68 2.67 -6.26
C TRP A 144 10.64 3.85 -6.11
N ASP A 145 11.69 3.86 -6.94
CA ASP A 145 12.60 4.99 -7.05
C ASP A 145 11.98 6.09 -7.93
N TRP A 146 11.14 6.92 -7.32
CA TRP A 146 10.48 8.05 -7.98
C TRP A 146 11.46 9.18 -8.36
N ALA A 147 12.71 9.10 -7.89
CA ALA A 147 13.75 10.08 -8.16
C ALA A 147 14.72 9.62 -9.26
N ASP A 148 14.57 8.38 -9.75
CA ASP A 148 15.32 7.87 -10.88
C ASP A 148 15.11 8.82 -12.08
N PRO A 149 16.18 9.28 -12.76
CA PRO A 149 16.07 10.13 -13.93
C PRO A 149 15.13 9.58 -15.00
N ALA A 150 15.02 8.26 -15.13
CA ALA A 150 14.12 7.60 -16.07
C ALA A 150 12.64 7.89 -15.78
N THR A 151 12.26 8.26 -14.56
CA THR A 151 10.90 8.71 -14.20
C THR A 151 10.44 9.86 -15.10
N ASN A 152 11.36 10.67 -15.62
CA ASN A 152 11.09 11.56 -16.74
C ASN A 152 11.92 11.11 -17.97
N PRO A 153 11.32 10.49 -19.00
CA PRO A 153 9.91 10.63 -19.40
C PRO A 153 9.04 9.39 -19.16
N GLN A 154 9.45 8.40 -18.36
CA GLN A 154 8.72 7.12 -18.28
C GLN A 154 7.51 7.16 -17.34
N GLY A 155 7.45 8.12 -16.42
CA GLY A 155 6.39 8.26 -15.44
C GLY A 155 6.31 7.11 -14.44
N LEU A 156 5.09 6.82 -13.96
CA LEU A 156 4.76 5.66 -13.14
C LEU A 156 5.05 4.35 -13.88
N PRO A 157 5.65 3.36 -13.23
CA PRO A 157 5.66 1.99 -13.72
C PRO A 157 4.23 1.46 -13.93
N ALA A 158 4.01 0.74 -15.04
CA ALA A 158 2.71 0.15 -15.41
C ALA A 158 2.04 -0.64 -14.27
N VAL A 159 2.83 -1.37 -13.49
CA VAL A 159 2.36 -2.14 -12.33
C VAL A 159 1.68 -1.28 -11.24
N LEU A 160 1.87 0.05 -11.23
CA LEU A 160 1.23 0.94 -10.26
C LEU A 160 -0.14 1.46 -10.71
N TYR A 161 -0.53 1.26 -11.98
CA TYR A 161 -1.79 1.80 -12.52
C TYR A 161 -2.58 0.85 -13.42
N GLU A 162 -1.98 -0.22 -13.96
CA GLU A 162 -2.74 -1.22 -14.73
C GLU A 162 -3.57 -2.11 -13.79
N ASP A 163 -4.86 -2.28 -14.09
CA ASP A 163 -5.80 -3.04 -13.25
C ASP A 163 -5.49 -4.55 -13.23
N THR A 164 -4.69 -5.04 -14.17
CA THR A 164 -4.29 -6.45 -14.27
C THR A 164 -2.81 -6.61 -14.53
N VAL A 165 -2.25 -7.75 -14.11
CA VAL A 165 -0.87 -8.14 -14.37
C VAL A 165 -0.79 -9.59 -14.79
N VAL A 166 0.23 -9.94 -15.57
CA VAL A 166 0.53 -11.33 -15.93
C VAL A 166 1.52 -11.92 -14.93
N ILE A 167 1.16 -13.07 -14.36
CA ILE A 167 2.00 -13.83 -13.43
C ILE A 167 2.31 -15.21 -14.00
N THR A 168 3.45 -15.77 -13.60
CA THR A 168 3.82 -17.16 -13.85
C THR A 168 3.11 -18.09 -12.86
N LEU A 169 2.68 -19.25 -13.32
CA LEU A 169 2.05 -20.32 -12.56
C LEU A 169 2.85 -21.64 -12.70
N PRO A 170 2.58 -22.65 -11.86
CA PRO A 170 3.16 -23.99 -11.99
C PRO A 170 3.09 -24.57 -13.40
N GLY A 171 4.15 -25.28 -13.81
CA GLY A 171 4.28 -25.85 -15.15
C GLY A 171 4.60 -24.82 -16.24
N GLY A 172 5.10 -23.64 -15.88
CA GLY A 172 5.48 -22.58 -16.82
C GLY A 172 4.30 -21.86 -17.48
N LYS A 173 3.08 -22.08 -16.96
CA LYS A 173 1.88 -21.40 -17.44
C LYS A 173 1.91 -19.93 -17.03
N SER A 174 1.12 -19.10 -17.72
CA SER A 174 0.89 -17.71 -17.34
C SER A 174 -0.60 -17.48 -17.13
N ALA A 175 -0.94 -16.54 -16.26
CA ALA A 175 -2.31 -16.09 -16.06
C ALA A 175 -2.35 -14.58 -15.87
N THR A 176 -3.39 -13.96 -16.40
CA THR A 176 -3.75 -12.57 -16.11
C THR A 176 -4.58 -12.54 -14.83
N VAL A 177 -4.15 -11.76 -13.85
CA VAL A 177 -4.82 -11.60 -12.56
C VAL A 177 -5.06 -10.13 -12.26
N GLN A 178 -6.02 -9.85 -11.37
CA GLN A 178 -6.15 -8.51 -10.81
C GLN A 178 -4.82 -8.08 -10.19
N ASN A 179 -4.43 -6.83 -10.42
CA ASN A 179 -3.25 -6.24 -9.84
C ASN A 179 -3.57 -5.63 -8.46
N PRO A 180 -3.10 -6.23 -7.35
CA PRO A 180 -3.38 -5.70 -6.01
C PRO A 180 -2.58 -4.42 -5.69
N ILE A 181 -1.63 -4.02 -6.55
CA ILE A 181 -0.77 -2.85 -6.34
C ILE A 181 -1.41 -1.59 -6.95
N SER A 182 -2.21 -1.72 -8.01
CA SER A 182 -2.79 -0.56 -8.70
C SER A 182 -3.95 0.05 -7.92
N TYR A 183 -4.80 -0.78 -7.30
CA TYR A 183 -5.91 -0.35 -6.45
C TYR A 183 -6.25 -1.36 -5.36
N TYR A 184 -6.92 -0.89 -4.31
CA TYR A 184 -7.53 -1.71 -3.28
C TYR A 184 -9.07 -1.62 -3.36
N THR A 185 -9.75 -2.76 -3.38
CA THR A 185 -11.21 -2.85 -3.26
C THR A 185 -11.60 -3.15 -1.82
N PHE A 186 -12.55 -2.38 -1.27
CA PHE A 186 -13.03 -2.57 0.10
C PHE A 186 -13.86 -3.86 0.22
N GLN A 187 -13.25 -4.92 0.77
CA GLN A 187 -13.86 -6.25 0.84
C GLN A 187 -15.12 -6.29 1.72
N GLY A 188 -15.19 -5.46 2.77
CA GLY A 188 -16.33 -5.35 3.68
C GLY A 188 -17.29 -4.19 3.36
N GLY A 189 -17.12 -3.57 2.19
CA GLY A 189 -17.80 -2.31 1.85
C GLY A 189 -17.05 -1.07 2.36
N ILE A 190 -17.53 0.10 1.93
CA ILE A 190 -16.94 1.39 2.28
C ILE A 190 -17.15 1.63 3.79
N PRO A 191 -16.11 2.02 4.55
CA PRO A 191 -16.27 2.32 5.97
C PRO A 191 -17.30 3.44 6.19
N SER A 192 -18.14 3.29 7.20
CA SER A 192 -19.31 4.17 7.41
C SER A 192 -18.95 5.63 7.74
N ASP A 193 -17.72 5.89 8.17
CA ASP A 193 -17.20 7.22 8.51
C ASP A 193 -16.51 7.93 7.32
N PHE A 194 -16.53 7.32 6.12
CA PHE A 194 -16.03 7.96 4.91
C PHE A 194 -17.06 8.96 4.39
N THR A 195 -16.63 10.21 4.23
CA THR A 195 -17.47 11.33 3.79
C THR A 195 -16.90 11.97 2.54
N ASP A 196 -17.77 12.53 1.70
CA ASP A 196 -17.34 13.27 0.53
C ASP A 196 -16.64 14.57 0.93
N ILE A 197 -15.58 14.95 0.20
CA ILE A 197 -14.78 16.15 0.48
C ILE A 197 -14.88 17.12 -0.69
N TYR A 198 -15.47 18.28 -0.45
CA TYR A 198 -15.54 19.37 -1.42
C TYR A 198 -14.32 20.30 -1.31
N ASN A 199 -13.68 20.59 -2.44
CA ASN A 199 -12.60 21.55 -2.57
C ASN A 199 -13.14 22.80 -3.29
N ALA A 200 -13.35 23.89 -2.54
CA ALA A 200 -13.88 25.14 -3.09
C ALA A 200 -12.93 25.80 -4.12
N PRO A 201 -11.60 25.89 -3.92
CA PRO A 201 -10.68 26.42 -4.92
C PRO A 201 -10.76 25.77 -6.30
N THR A 202 -10.93 24.45 -6.37
CA THR A 202 -11.01 23.72 -7.64
C THR A 202 -12.44 23.42 -8.08
N ASN A 203 -13.43 23.71 -7.22
CA ASN A 203 -14.84 23.34 -7.39
C ASN A 203 -15.02 21.85 -7.72
N THR A 204 -14.29 20.98 -7.01
CA THR A 204 -14.34 19.52 -7.19
C THR A 204 -14.70 18.81 -5.90
N THR A 205 -15.28 17.62 -6.02
CA THR A 205 -15.64 16.76 -4.89
C THR A 205 -14.95 15.40 -5.02
N ALA A 206 -14.28 14.97 -3.96
CA ALA A 206 -13.84 13.59 -3.80
C ALA A 206 -14.93 12.78 -3.10
N TYR A 207 -15.48 11.76 -3.76
CA TYR A 207 -16.65 11.02 -3.29
C TYR A 207 -16.26 9.78 -2.48
N PHE A 208 -15.49 9.97 -1.40
CA PHE A 208 -14.99 8.86 -0.57
C PHE A 208 -16.11 7.99 0.01
N SER A 209 -17.32 8.53 0.21
CA SER A 209 -18.47 7.76 0.69
C SER A 209 -19.07 6.81 -0.36
N LYS A 210 -18.67 6.95 -1.64
CA LYS A 210 -19.22 6.23 -2.79
C LYS A 210 -18.21 5.32 -3.49
N TRP A 211 -16.92 5.62 -3.35
CA TRP A 211 -15.86 4.89 -4.03
C TRP A 211 -15.58 3.53 -3.37
N THR A 212 -15.97 2.44 -4.04
CA THR A 212 -15.79 1.05 -3.57
C THR A 212 -14.36 0.52 -3.70
N ARG A 213 -13.48 1.31 -4.31
CA ARG A 213 -12.04 1.07 -4.39
C ARG A 213 -11.26 2.39 -4.35
N THR A 214 -9.95 2.30 -4.13
CA THR A 214 -9.05 3.46 -4.24
C THR A 214 -8.87 3.88 -5.70
N TYR A 215 -8.79 5.19 -5.95
CA TYR A 215 -8.55 5.77 -7.27
C TYR A 215 -7.37 6.73 -7.26
N ARG A 216 -6.75 6.98 -8.42
CA ARG A 216 -5.69 7.99 -8.60
C ARG A 216 -6.18 9.09 -9.53
N HIS A 217 -5.98 10.36 -9.15
CA HIS A 217 -6.45 11.52 -9.94
C HIS A 217 -7.92 11.39 -10.36
N ALA A 218 -8.79 11.00 -9.43
CA ALA A 218 -10.17 10.70 -9.76
C ALA A 218 -10.92 11.95 -10.23
N PRO A 219 -11.77 11.84 -11.27
CA PRO A 219 -12.67 12.93 -11.65
C PRO A 219 -13.67 13.22 -10.53
N SER A 220 -14.20 14.43 -10.51
CA SER A 220 -15.23 14.87 -9.57
C SER A 220 -16.58 14.23 -9.86
N THR A 221 -16.70 12.92 -9.63
CA THR A 221 -17.90 12.12 -9.88
C THR A 221 -18.09 10.99 -8.86
N PRO A 222 -19.34 10.68 -8.45
CA PRO A 222 -19.66 9.53 -7.59
C PRO A 222 -19.26 8.18 -8.17
N GLN A 223 -19.20 8.02 -9.50
CA GLN A 223 -18.78 6.76 -10.11
C GLN A 223 -17.30 6.46 -9.85
N GLY A 224 -16.50 7.48 -9.58
CA GLY A 224 -15.05 7.38 -9.48
C GLY A 224 -14.41 7.01 -10.82
N GLY A 225 -13.11 6.77 -10.78
CA GLY A 225 -12.28 6.46 -11.95
C GLY A 225 -10.84 6.85 -11.66
N THR A 226 -9.89 6.14 -12.25
CA THR A 226 -8.49 6.54 -12.20
C THR A 226 -8.15 7.27 -13.50
N ASP A 227 -7.73 8.53 -13.40
CA ASP A 227 -7.19 9.27 -14.55
C ASP A 227 -5.69 9.03 -14.64
N ILE A 228 -5.32 8.02 -15.42
CA ILE A 228 -3.92 7.60 -15.60
C ILE A 228 -3.13 8.72 -16.31
N ALA A 229 -3.71 9.37 -17.31
CA ALA A 229 -3.01 10.39 -18.08
C ALA A 229 -2.68 11.61 -17.22
N ALA A 230 -3.64 12.07 -16.40
CA ALA A 230 -3.40 13.14 -15.45
C ALA A 230 -2.37 12.73 -14.38
N ALA A 231 -2.43 11.50 -13.87
CA ALA A 231 -1.47 11.00 -12.89
C ALA A 231 -0.04 10.93 -13.44
N GLN A 232 0.14 10.48 -14.68
CA GLN A 232 1.43 10.45 -15.35
C GLN A 232 1.99 11.86 -15.56
N THR A 233 1.18 12.75 -16.12
CA THR A 233 1.55 14.15 -16.36
C THR A 233 1.98 14.85 -15.06
N ALA A 234 1.26 14.62 -13.96
CA ALA A 234 1.59 15.20 -12.66
C ALA A 234 2.94 14.73 -12.11
N ILE A 235 3.32 13.48 -12.37
CA ILE A 235 4.61 12.93 -11.91
C ILE A 235 5.74 13.39 -12.81
N GLU A 236 5.57 13.33 -14.13
CA GLU A 236 6.57 13.79 -15.10
C GLU A 236 6.93 15.27 -14.87
N SER A 237 5.91 16.12 -14.65
CA SER A 237 6.12 17.56 -14.39
C SER A 237 6.91 17.85 -13.12
N GLN A 238 6.91 16.96 -12.12
CA GLN A 238 7.62 17.14 -10.85
C GLN A 238 8.93 16.36 -10.75
N ALA A 239 9.14 15.33 -11.59
CA ALA A 239 10.27 14.40 -11.49
C ALA A 239 11.63 15.11 -11.41
N SER A 240 11.89 16.09 -12.28
CA SER A 240 13.18 16.82 -12.27
C SER A 240 13.42 17.59 -10.96
N HIS A 241 12.36 18.19 -10.40
CA HIS A 241 12.42 18.90 -9.12
C HIS A 241 12.63 17.91 -7.95
N LEU A 242 11.93 16.79 -7.98
CA LEU A 242 12.02 15.70 -7.01
C LEU A 242 13.43 15.10 -6.94
N SER A 243 14.04 14.77 -8.08
CA SER A 243 15.43 14.28 -8.14
C SER A 243 16.42 15.30 -7.59
N SER A 244 16.26 16.58 -7.95
CA SER A 244 17.13 17.66 -7.47
C SER A 244 17.01 17.86 -5.95
N GLY A 245 15.78 17.83 -5.42
CA GLY A 245 15.51 17.95 -3.99
C GLY A 245 16.15 16.82 -3.16
N ILE A 246 16.11 15.58 -3.64
CA ILE A 246 16.84 14.47 -3.00
C ILE A 246 18.36 14.69 -3.07
N GLY A 247 18.88 15.13 -4.21
CA GLY A 247 20.30 15.45 -4.33
C GLY A 247 20.76 16.43 -3.26
N LEU A 248 19.99 17.51 -3.04
CA LEU A 248 20.26 18.50 -2.00
C LEU A 248 20.18 17.89 -0.59
N LEU A 249 19.22 17.00 -0.33
CA LEU A 249 19.06 16.34 0.98
C LEU A 249 20.28 15.49 1.39
N PHE A 250 21.03 14.94 0.43
CA PHE A 250 22.17 14.06 0.70
C PHE A 250 23.53 14.69 0.36
N ALA A 251 23.56 15.86 -0.27
CA ALA A 251 24.78 16.54 -0.69
C ALA A 251 25.07 17.83 0.10
N PHE A 252 24.81 17.80 1.41
CA PHE A 252 25.20 18.91 2.29
C PHE A 252 26.73 18.94 2.47
N PRO A 253 27.37 20.10 2.30
CA PRO A 253 28.79 20.23 2.62
C PRO A 253 29.06 19.95 4.10
N ASP A 254 30.17 19.27 4.38
CA ASP A 254 30.60 18.97 5.74
C ASP A 254 30.61 20.24 6.60
N GLY A 255 29.95 20.18 7.76
CA GLY A 255 29.91 21.28 8.73
C GLY A 255 28.80 22.32 8.54
N MET A 256 27.91 22.17 7.56
CA MET A 256 26.66 22.94 7.50
C MET A 256 25.49 22.16 8.10
N ASP A 257 24.68 22.84 8.91
CA ASP A 257 23.44 22.29 9.43
C ASP A 257 22.38 22.28 8.31
N PRO A 258 21.90 21.11 7.88
CA PRO A 258 20.94 20.99 6.79
C PRO A 258 19.57 21.62 7.10
N ALA A 259 19.29 21.95 8.36
CA ALA A 259 18.04 22.62 8.75
C ALA A 259 18.04 24.14 8.48
N ILE A 260 19.19 24.74 8.12
CA ILE A 260 19.36 26.19 7.87
C ILE A 260 19.88 26.52 6.46
N ALA A 261 20.06 25.52 5.59
CA ALA A 261 20.52 25.69 4.22
C ALA A 261 19.35 25.84 3.21
#